data_AF-A0A7Z1MDU5-F1
#
_entry.id   AF-A0A7Z1MDU5-F1
#
_cell.length_a   1.000
_cell.length_b   1.000
_cell.length_c   1.000
_cell.angle_alpha   90.00
_cell.angle_beta   90.00
_cell.angle_gamma   90.00
#
_symmetry.space_group_name_H-M   'P 1'
#
loop_
_entity.id
_entity.type
_entity.pdbx_description
1 polymer ?
#
loop_
_entity_poly.entity_id
_entity_poly.type
_entity_poly.pdbx_seq_one_letter_code
_entity_poly.pdbx_strand_id
1 'polypeptide(L)' 'MSRLDDTKNALIKVNVMKMQTLMTTTRVKVECPHCGEQQDGFYSNPAGGQYECDHWKQSYLVDPEADIEFG' A
#
# COMPACT_ATOMS: atom_id res chain seq x y z
N MET A 1 -0.53 -68.63 16.67
CA MET A 1 0.16 -67.58 15.89
C MET A 1 -0.90 -66.75 15.18
N SER A 2 -0.66 -65.45 15.08
CA SER A 2 -1.30 -64.47 14.17
C SER A 2 -2.57 -63.77 14.65
N ARG A 3 -2.40 -62.57 15.20
CA ARG A 3 -3.23 -61.39 14.86
C ARG A 3 -2.47 -60.13 15.30
N LEU A 4 -1.80 -59.47 14.35
CA LEU A 4 -1.28 -58.11 14.53
C LEU A 4 -2.27 -57.21 13.80
N ASP A 5 -3.03 -56.43 14.55
CA ASP A 5 -4.03 -55.52 14.03
C ASP A 5 -3.36 -54.29 13.41
N ASP A 6 -3.32 -54.24 12.08
CA ASP A 6 -2.83 -53.12 11.27
C ASP A 6 -3.74 -51.88 11.40
N THR A 7 -3.58 -51.13 12.48
CA THR A 7 -4.24 -49.82 12.63
C THR A 7 -3.50 -48.81 11.75
N LYS A 8 -4.01 -48.58 10.53
CA LYS A 8 -3.49 -47.61 9.57
C LYS A 8 -3.59 -46.19 10.15
N ASN A 9 -2.45 -45.64 10.59
CA ASN A 9 -2.33 -44.25 11.00
C ASN A 9 -2.48 -43.32 9.78
N ALA A 10 -3.68 -42.77 9.58
CA ALA A 10 -3.95 -41.83 8.49
C ALA A 10 -3.37 -40.46 8.83
N LEU A 11 -2.27 -40.09 8.18
CA LEU A 11 -1.67 -38.76 8.27
C LEU A 11 -2.56 -37.74 7.55
N ILE A 12 -3.25 -36.89 8.31
CA ILE A 12 -3.99 -35.75 7.78
C ILE A 12 -2.97 -34.71 7.29
N LYS A 13 -2.81 -34.56 5.98
CA LYS A 13 -1.96 -33.52 5.39
C LYS A 13 -2.64 -32.16 5.56
N VAL A 14 -2.29 -31.43 6.62
CA VAL A 14 -2.75 -30.04 6.82
C VAL A 14 -1.99 -29.14 5.85
N ASN A 15 -2.67 -28.66 4.81
CA ASN A 15 -2.13 -27.69 3.89
C ASN A 15 -2.31 -26.29 4.50
N VAL A 16 -1.28 -25.79 5.19
CA VAL A 16 -1.29 -24.43 5.76
C VAL A 16 -1.25 -23.42 4.61
N MET A 17 -2.37 -22.72 4.35
CA MET A 17 -2.38 -21.54 3.49
C MET A 17 -1.55 -20.45 4.19
N LYS A 18 -0.44 -20.05 3.58
CA LYS A 18 0.35 -18.90 4.05
C LYS A 18 -0.45 -17.63 3.77
N MET A 19 -0.99 -17.03 4.82
CA MET A 19 -1.62 -15.71 4.73
C MET A 19 -0.52 -14.67 4.50
N GLN A 20 -0.44 -14.13 3.29
CA GLN A 20 0.47 -13.04 2.95
C GLN A 20 -0.28 -11.72 3.09
N THR A 21 0.24 -10.80 3.89
CA THR A 21 -0.29 -9.43 3.98
C THR A 21 0.20 -8.63 2.78
N LEU A 22 -0.69 -8.31 1.85
CA LEU A 22 -0.38 -7.45 0.70
C LEU A 22 -0.46 -5.98 1.14
N MET A 23 0.65 -5.24 1.03
CA MET A 23 0.65 -3.78 1.21
C MET A 23 0.46 -3.11 -0.16
N THR A 24 -0.70 -2.50 -0.38
CA THR A 24 -0.98 -1.72 -1.60
C THR A 24 -0.81 -0.24 -1.26
N THR A 25 0.00 0.47 -2.06
CA THR A 25 0.17 1.92 -1.95
C THR A 25 -0.04 2.54 -3.32
N THR A 26 -0.71 3.69 -3.38
CA THR A 26 -0.89 4.43 -4.63
C THR A 26 0.08 5.59 -4.65
N ARG A 27 0.87 5.72 -5.72
CA ARG A 27 1.68 6.93 -5.95
C ARG A 27 0.82 7.99 -6.60
N VAL A 28 0.83 9.19 -6.05
CA VAL A 28 0.15 10.36 -6.61
C VAL A 28 1.15 11.47 -6.87
N LYS A 29 0.75 12.44 -7.70
CA LYS A 29 1.53 13.64 -7.99
C LYS A 29 0.72 14.86 -7.61
N VAL A 30 1.40 15.88 -7.09
CA VAL A 30 0.78 17.13 -6.66
C VAL A 30 1.39 18.27 -7.45
N GLU A 31 0.57 19.09 -8.10
CA GLU A 31 1.06 20.30 -8.77
C GLU A 31 1.30 21.41 -7.73
N CYS A 32 2.50 21.98 -7.74
CA CYS A 32 2.81 23.10 -6.86
C CYS A 32 2.10 24.38 -7.36
N PRO A 33 1.26 25.05 -6.54
CA PRO A 33 0.52 26.24 -6.96
C PRO A 33 1.42 27.46 -7.23
N HIS A 34 2.66 27.46 -6.73
CA HIS A 34 3.58 28.60 -6.86
C HIS A 34 4.38 28.57 -8.17
N CYS A 35 4.75 27.37 -8.63
CA CYS A 35 5.61 27.21 -9.81
C CYS A 35 5.01 26.35 -10.93
N GLY A 36 3.88 25.66 -10.69
CA GLY A 36 3.24 24.76 -11.65
C GLY A 36 3.99 23.44 -11.88
N GLU A 37 5.04 23.16 -11.12
CA GLU A 37 5.80 21.92 -11.25
C GLU A 37 5.10 20.77 -10.53
N GLN A 38 5.08 19.59 -11.15
CA GLN A 38 4.57 18.38 -10.51
C GLN A 38 5.57 17.86 -9.49
N GLN A 39 5.14 17.80 -8.24
CA GLN A 39 5.85 17.20 -7.12
C GLN A 39 5.48 15.71 -7.05
N ASP A 40 6.48 14.85 -6.98
CA ASP A 40 6.31 13.41 -6.83
C ASP A 40 6.71 12.92 -5.42
N GLY A 41 6.52 11.64 -5.15
CA GLY A 41 6.87 11.02 -3.86
C GLY A 41 5.71 10.97 -2.85
N PHE A 42 4.52 11.38 -3.24
CA PHE A 42 3.31 11.22 -2.45
C PHE A 42 2.78 9.79 -2.58
N TYR A 43 2.61 9.15 -1.43
CA TYR A 43 2.00 7.83 -1.32
C TYR A 43 0.66 7.99 -0.58
N SER A 44 -0.42 7.53 -1.20
CA SER A 44 -1.81 7.74 -0.76
C SER A 44 -2.32 9.16 -1.00
N ASN A 45 -3.29 9.62 -0.19
CA ASN A 45 -3.97 10.91 -0.36
C ASN A 45 -3.20 12.05 0.37
N PRO A 46 -2.59 13.02 -0.35
CA PRO A 46 -1.94 14.19 0.24
C PRO A 46 -2.89 15.37 0.53
N ALA A 47 -4.18 15.27 0.20
CA ALA A 47 -5.18 16.32 0.43
C ALA A 47 -5.23 16.73 1.91
N GLY A 48 -5.27 18.04 2.16
CA GLY A 48 -5.22 18.62 3.50
C GLY A 48 -3.83 18.65 4.13
N GLY A 49 -2.80 18.10 3.47
CA GLY A 49 -1.41 18.15 3.91
C GLY A 49 -0.71 19.45 3.51
N GLN A 50 0.25 19.88 4.34
CA GLN A 50 1.16 20.97 4.02
C GLN A 50 2.53 20.39 3.63
N TYR A 51 3.03 20.77 2.46
CA TYR A 51 4.28 20.27 1.90
C TYR A 51 5.15 21.42 1.38
N GLU A 52 6.42 21.15 1.18
CA GLU A 52 7.36 22.11 0.62
C GLU A 52 7.63 21.78 -0.84
N CYS A 53 7.64 22.81 -1.70
CA CYS A 53 7.99 22.65 -3.11
C CYS A 53 9.48 22.39 -3.25
N ASP A 54 9.87 21.33 -3.96
CA ASP A 54 11.28 20.99 -4.07
C ASP A 54 12.09 22.02 -4.86
N HIS A 55 11.43 22.72 -5.81
CA HIS A 55 12.07 23.72 -6.67
C HIS A 55 12.24 25.09 -5.99
N TRP A 56 11.20 25.59 -5.31
CA TRP A 56 11.18 26.95 -4.74
C TRP A 56 11.35 26.98 -3.22
N LYS A 57 11.37 25.82 -2.56
CA LYS A 57 11.43 25.67 -1.10
C LYS A 57 10.35 26.49 -0.38
N GLN A 58 9.22 26.70 -1.05
CA GLN A 58 8.04 27.36 -0.51
C GLN A 58 7.02 26.33 -0.06
N SER A 59 6.42 26.58 1.09
CA SER A 59 5.35 25.74 1.62
C SER A 59 4.04 25.99 0.86
N TYR A 60 3.31 24.92 0.58
CA TYR A 60 1.98 24.96 0.00
C TYR A 60 1.07 23.96 0.71
N LEU A 61 -0.22 24.23 0.69
CA LEU A 61 -1.26 23.37 1.24
C LEU A 61 -1.97 22.70 0.08
N VAL A 62 -2.07 21.38 0.12
CA VAL A 62 -2.89 20.63 -0.83
C VAL A 62 -4.32 20.74 -0.37
N ASP A 63 -5.19 21.19 -1.26
CA ASP A 63 -6.59 21.38 -0.94
C ASP A 63 -7.20 20.08 -0.38
N PRO A 64 -7.93 20.12 0.74
CA PRO A 64 -8.55 18.92 1.34
C PRO A 64 -9.63 18.30 0.45
N GLU A 65 -10.18 19.06 -0.50
CA GLU A 65 -11.16 18.62 -1.49
C GLU A 65 -10.51 18.35 -2.85
N ALA A 66 -9.17 18.31 -2.94
CA ALA A 66 -8.47 17.97 -4.17
C ALA A 66 -8.89 16.57 -4.64
N ASP A 67 -9.44 16.50 -5.85
CA ASP A 67 -9.77 15.24 -6.51
C ASP A 67 -8.47 14.54 -6.92
N ILE A 68 -8.30 13.30 -6.47
CA ILE A 68 -7.10 12.50 -6.75
C ILE A 68 -7.47 11.45 -7.78
N GLU A 69 -6.98 11.66 -8.99
CA GLU A 69 -7.11 10.67 -10.06
C GLU A 69 -6.10 9.53 -9.86
N PHE A 70 -6.62 8.33 -9.65
CA PHE A 70 -5.85 7.09 -9.59
C PHE A 70 -5.76 6.52 -11.01
N GLY A 71 -4.61 6.69 -11.67
CA GLY A 71 -4.32 6.15 -13.01
C GLY A 71 -4.00 4.66 -13.02
#